data_AF-A0A654E0G4-F1
#
_entry.id   AF-A0A654E0G4-F1
#
_cell.length_a   1.000
_cell.length_b   1.000
_cell.length_c   1.000
_cell.angle_alpha   90.00
_cell.angle_beta   90.00
_cell.angle_gamma   90.00
#
_symmetry.space_group_name_H-M   'P 1'
#
loop_
_entity.id
_entity.type
_entity.pdbx_description
1 polymer ?
#
loop_
_entity_poly.entity_id
_entity_poly.type
_entity_poly.pdbx_seq_one_letter_code
_entity_poly.pdbx_strand_id
1 'polypeptide(L)'
;MPPASHVYIHEDISSIQELYSDLTEDLSATPLVIDFLTASAEKLLHAHRTNLHAAFVEIRNGLPQFAGKSISEIFNYAFTMLDARTTVARLHGFEDWEEVERHSENSFNLEFEKAIDLLLGGEVEHLSQLLSTHPALIKARSPFGHQATLLIYCGSNGVEMRRQVVPDNLPEMVNLLLAEGAEKHAKARVYGGQFTTYQLAESSAHPHDAGIMDKLLRVLK
;
A
#
# COMPACT_ATOMS: atom_id res chain seq x y z
N MET A 1 -9.02 -26.78 10.92
CA MET A 1 -8.85 -25.42 10.38
C MET A 1 -8.26 -24.60 11.51
N PRO A 2 -7.02 -24.11 11.40
CA PRO A 2 -6.56 -23.07 12.30
C PRO A 2 -7.52 -21.87 12.22
N PRO A 3 -7.71 -21.10 13.31
CA PRO A 3 -8.51 -19.89 13.26
C PRO A 3 -7.91 -18.91 12.24
N ALA A 4 -8.77 -18.18 11.52
CA ALA A 4 -8.34 -17.09 10.65
C ALA A 4 -7.50 -16.08 11.45
N SER A 5 -6.40 -15.61 10.85
CA SER A 5 -5.53 -14.61 11.47
C SER A 5 -6.32 -13.32 11.73
N HIS A 6 -6.11 -12.71 12.90
CA HIS A 6 -6.66 -11.40 13.17
C HIS A 6 -5.81 -10.33 12.46
N VAL A 7 -6.46 -9.48 11.67
CA VAL A 7 -5.82 -8.36 10.97
C VAL A 7 -6.10 -7.06 11.69
N TYR A 8 -5.06 -6.42 12.22
CA TYR A 8 -5.14 -5.06 12.75
C TYR A 8 -5.27 -4.06 11.59
N ILE A 9 -6.26 -3.18 11.70
CA ILE A 9 -6.53 -2.09 10.77
C ILE A 9 -6.77 -0.82 11.59
N HIS A 10 -5.95 0.21 11.39
CA HIS A 10 -6.16 1.51 12.03
C HIS A 10 -7.39 2.22 11.40
N GLU A 11 -8.12 3.03 12.18
CA GLU A 11 -9.35 3.71 11.72
C GLU A 11 -9.16 4.54 10.44
N ASP A 12 -8.04 5.29 10.35
CA ASP A 12 -7.64 6.01 9.15
C ASP A 12 -7.56 5.08 7.92
N ILE A 13 -6.95 3.90 8.08
CA ILE A 13 -6.79 2.93 6.98
C ILE A 13 -8.14 2.31 6.60
N SER A 14 -9.00 2.00 7.57
CA SER A 14 -10.36 1.52 7.32
C SER A 14 -11.15 2.54 6.50
N SER A 15 -11.06 3.83 6.84
CA SER A 15 -11.77 4.89 6.10
C SER A 15 -11.27 5.03 4.65
N ILE A 16 -9.98 4.80 4.40
CA ILE A 16 -9.40 4.82 3.06
C ILE A 16 -9.83 3.58 2.26
N GLN A 17 -9.91 2.40 2.89
CA GLN A 17 -10.45 1.20 2.25
C GLN A 17 -11.89 1.41 1.79
N GLU A 18 -12.72 2.04 2.62
CA GLU A 18 -14.10 2.41 2.26
C GLU A 18 -14.17 3.40 1.09
N LEU A 19 -13.27 4.40 1.04
CA LEU A 19 -13.25 5.40 -0.03
C LEU A 19 -13.01 4.77 -1.42
N TYR A 20 -12.14 3.77 -1.49
CA TYR A 20 -11.68 3.16 -2.74
C TYR A 20 -12.22 1.74 -2.99
N SER A 21 -13.18 1.26 -2.20
CA SER A 21 -13.61 -0.14 -2.22
C SER A 21 -14.04 -0.59 -3.61
N ASP A 22 -14.87 0.20 -4.28
CA ASP A 22 -15.37 -0.02 -5.65
C ASP A 22 -14.27 -0.07 -6.71
N LEU A 23 -13.15 0.64 -6.52
CA LEU A 23 -12.00 0.55 -7.44
C LEU A 23 -11.16 -0.69 -7.21
N THR A 24 -11.21 -1.27 -6.01
CA THR A 24 -10.34 -2.38 -5.59
C THR A 24 -11.05 -3.73 -5.59
N GLU A 25 -12.38 -3.76 -5.61
CA GLU A 25 -13.19 -4.98 -5.70
C GLU A 25 -12.90 -5.78 -6.98
N ASP A 26 -12.67 -5.10 -8.09
CA ASP A 26 -12.35 -5.73 -9.38
C ASP A 26 -11.32 -4.92 -10.17
N LEU A 27 -10.04 -5.22 -9.93
CA LEU A 27 -8.93 -4.63 -10.70
C LEU A 27 -8.93 -5.07 -12.18
N SER A 28 -9.66 -6.14 -12.54
CA SER A 28 -9.76 -6.55 -13.95
C SER A 28 -10.64 -5.60 -14.78
N ALA A 29 -11.56 -4.88 -14.11
CA ALA A 29 -12.37 -3.84 -14.73
C ALA A 29 -11.55 -2.58 -15.06
N THR A 30 -10.42 -2.36 -14.35
CA THR A 30 -9.50 -1.23 -14.55
C THR A 30 -8.06 -1.73 -14.63
N PRO A 31 -7.68 -2.39 -15.74
CA PRO A 31 -6.43 -3.15 -15.81
C PRO A 31 -5.19 -2.27 -15.84
N LEU A 32 -5.30 -1.02 -16.29
CA LEU A 32 -4.19 -0.07 -16.36
C LEU A 32 -4.05 0.72 -15.05
N VAL A 33 -2.81 0.86 -14.61
CA VAL A 33 -2.46 1.62 -13.40
C VAL A 33 -2.90 3.08 -13.51
N ILE A 34 -2.70 3.70 -14.67
CA ILE A 34 -3.08 5.11 -14.89
C ILE A 34 -4.58 5.35 -14.77
N ASP A 35 -5.41 4.40 -15.23
CA ASP A 35 -6.87 4.50 -15.12
C ASP A 35 -7.30 4.39 -13.65
N PHE A 36 -6.71 3.46 -12.90
CA PHE A 36 -6.93 3.32 -11.46
C PHE A 36 -6.54 4.59 -10.69
N LEU A 37 -5.37 5.18 -10.99
CA LEU A 37 -4.92 6.42 -10.33
C LEU A 37 -5.78 7.62 -10.73
N THR A 38 -6.27 7.66 -11.97
CA THR A 38 -7.18 8.73 -12.43
C THR A 38 -8.50 8.67 -11.68
N ALA A 39 -9.12 7.49 -11.59
CA ALA A 39 -10.34 7.29 -10.82
C ALA A 39 -10.13 7.57 -9.32
N SER A 40 -8.96 7.18 -8.78
CA SER A 40 -8.60 7.47 -7.39
C SER A 40 -8.48 8.98 -7.12
N ALA A 41 -7.94 9.76 -8.06
CA ALA A 41 -7.84 11.21 -7.94
C ALA A 41 -9.23 11.89 -8.00
N GLU A 42 -10.12 11.41 -8.88
CA GLU A 42 -11.50 11.88 -8.95
C GLU A 42 -12.27 11.63 -7.65
N LYS A 43 -12.12 10.43 -7.09
CA LYS A 43 -12.68 10.08 -5.78
C LYS A 43 -12.12 10.93 -4.66
N LEU A 44 -10.80 11.14 -4.62
CA LEU A 44 -10.17 11.97 -3.61
C LEU A 44 -10.69 13.42 -3.67
N LEU A 45 -10.85 13.97 -4.87
CA LEU A 45 -11.43 15.31 -5.06
C LEU A 45 -12.87 15.38 -4.59
N HIS A 46 -13.68 14.36 -4.89
CA HIS A 46 -15.06 14.28 -4.40
C HIS A 46 -15.10 14.17 -2.87
N ALA A 47 -14.26 13.32 -2.29
CA ALA A 47 -14.15 13.10 -0.86
C ALA A 47 -13.70 14.35 -0.09
N HIS A 48 -12.80 15.16 -0.67
CA HIS A 48 -12.45 16.48 -0.12
C HIS A 48 -13.67 17.41 -0.11
N ARG A 49 -14.43 17.49 -1.21
CA ARG A 49 -15.62 18.35 -1.32
C ARG A 49 -16.76 17.96 -0.37
N THR A 50 -16.82 16.69 0.03
CA THR A 50 -17.80 16.16 0.97
C THR A 50 -17.23 15.97 2.38
N ASN A 51 -16.02 16.48 2.65
CA ASN A 51 -15.34 16.44 3.94
C ASN A 51 -15.19 15.03 4.54
N LEU A 52 -14.97 14.01 3.69
CA LEU A 52 -14.73 12.65 4.18
C LEU A 52 -13.36 12.57 4.85
N HIS A 53 -13.31 11.93 6.02
CA HIS A 53 -12.08 11.78 6.81
C HIS A 53 -10.92 11.16 6.01
N ALA A 54 -11.21 10.18 5.15
CA ALA A 54 -10.22 9.56 4.28
C ALA A 54 -9.47 10.58 3.39
N ALA A 55 -10.16 11.62 2.88
CA ALA A 55 -9.51 12.66 2.09
C ALA A 55 -8.52 13.47 2.92
N PHE A 56 -8.84 13.76 4.18
CA PHE A 56 -7.90 14.41 5.10
C PHE A 56 -6.63 13.57 5.28
N VAL A 57 -6.78 12.26 5.51
CA VAL A 57 -5.64 11.36 5.71
C VAL A 57 -4.77 11.30 4.45
N GLU A 58 -5.37 11.08 3.28
CA GLU A 58 -4.62 10.99 2.02
C GLU A 58 -3.89 12.29 1.68
N ILE A 59 -4.57 13.43 1.79
CA ILE A 59 -4.00 14.75 1.48
C ILE A 59 -2.84 15.08 2.44
N ARG A 60 -3.02 14.84 3.74
CA ARG A 60 -1.99 15.10 4.76
C ARG A 60 -0.71 14.28 4.50
N ASN A 61 -0.84 13.06 4.00
CA ASN A 61 0.29 12.17 3.75
C ASN A 61 0.89 12.32 2.34
N GLY A 62 0.08 12.64 1.34
CA GLY A 62 0.53 12.75 -0.04
C GLY A 62 1.16 14.09 -0.39
N LEU A 63 0.78 15.18 0.28
CA LEU A 63 1.21 16.55 -0.06
C LEU A 63 2.03 17.20 1.07
N PRO A 64 3.33 17.49 0.85
CA PRO A 64 4.21 18.07 1.88
C PRO A 64 3.73 19.39 2.48
N GLN A 65 3.04 20.24 1.70
CA GLN A 65 2.48 21.50 2.20
C GLN A 65 1.35 21.32 3.22
N PHE A 66 0.74 20.13 3.25
CA PHE A 66 -0.30 19.77 4.22
C PHE A 66 0.22 18.91 5.38
N ALA A 67 1.53 18.65 5.44
CA ALA A 67 2.14 17.97 6.58
C ALA A 67 1.90 18.77 7.87
N GLY A 68 1.33 18.12 8.88
CA GLY A 68 1.01 18.74 10.18
C GLY A 68 -0.18 19.71 10.17
N LYS A 69 -0.90 19.84 9.04
CA LYS A 69 -2.11 20.68 8.96
C LYS A 69 -3.30 20.01 9.61
N SER A 70 -4.17 20.83 10.19
CA SER A 70 -5.45 20.36 10.75
C SER A 70 -6.44 19.98 9.67
N ILE A 71 -7.42 19.15 10.03
CA ILE A 71 -8.51 18.76 9.13
C ILE A 71 -9.27 19.97 8.57
N SER A 72 -9.49 21.00 9.40
CA SER A 72 -10.15 22.24 8.98
C SER A 72 -9.29 23.05 8.01
N GLU A 73 -7.97 23.11 8.18
CA GLU A 73 -7.09 23.78 7.21
C GLU A 73 -7.13 23.09 5.84
N ILE A 74 -7.14 21.76 5.82
CA ILE A 74 -7.20 20.97 4.57
C ILE A 74 -8.56 21.17 3.86
N PHE A 75 -9.68 21.10 4.58
CA PHE A 75 -11.00 21.27 3.95
C PHE A 75 -11.35 22.71 3.55
N ASN A 76 -10.71 23.72 4.17
CA ASN A 76 -10.84 25.12 3.75
C ASN A 76 -9.95 25.49 2.55
N TYR A 77 -9.03 24.61 2.15
CA TYR A 77 -8.20 24.82 0.97
C TYR A 77 -9.00 24.57 -0.31
N ALA A 78 -8.77 25.39 -1.34
CA ALA A 78 -9.34 25.20 -2.67
C ALA A 78 -8.66 24.03 -3.39
N PHE A 79 -8.99 22.80 -2.98
CA PHE A 79 -8.39 21.58 -3.50
C PHE A 79 -8.85 21.31 -4.93
N THR A 80 -7.87 21.17 -5.83
CA THR A 80 -8.09 21.03 -7.28
C THR A 80 -7.84 19.60 -7.75
N MET A 81 -8.19 19.31 -9.00
CA MET A 81 -7.84 18.04 -9.64
C MET A 81 -6.32 17.85 -9.75
N LEU A 82 -5.55 18.93 -9.92
CA LEU A 82 -4.09 18.88 -9.94
C LEU A 82 -3.54 18.45 -8.59
N ASP A 83 -4.08 18.98 -7.49
CA ASP A 83 -3.70 18.56 -6.14
C ASP A 83 -4.04 17.09 -5.91
N ALA A 84 -5.22 16.64 -6.35
CA ALA A 84 -5.66 15.25 -6.22
C ALA A 84 -4.74 14.28 -6.97
N ARG A 85 -4.42 14.58 -8.23
CA ARG A 85 -3.46 13.79 -9.04
C ARG A 85 -2.08 13.74 -8.39
N THR A 86 -1.60 14.88 -7.91
CA THR A 86 -0.31 14.97 -7.22
C THR A 86 -0.31 14.13 -5.94
N THR A 87 -1.39 14.19 -5.16
CA THR A 87 -1.57 13.40 -3.93
C THR A 87 -1.49 11.92 -4.24
N VAL A 88 -2.33 11.44 -5.17
CA VAL A 88 -2.41 10.02 -5.54
C VAL A 88 -1.11 9.51 -6.15
N ALA A 89 -0.47 10.27 -7.04
CA ALA A 89 0.83 9.87 -7.62
C ALA A 89 1.88 9.61 -6.53
N ARG A 90 2.01 10.54 -5.57
CA ARG A 90 3.00 10.47 -4.50
C ARG A 90 2.74 9.32 -3.53
N LEU A 91 1.49 9.08 -3.18
CA LEU A 91 1.09 7.96 -2.31
C LEU A 91 1.37 6.59 -2.94
N HIS A 92 1.44 6.52 -4.28
CA HIS A 92 1.82 5.33 -5.03
C HIS A 92 3.31 5.35 -5.44
N GLY A 93 4.12 6.23 -4.85
CA GLY A 93 5.57 6.28 -5.04
C GLY A 93 6.03 6.85 -6.38
N PHE A 94 5.15 7.50 -7.14
CA PHE A 94 5.54 8.33 -8.28
C PHE A 94 5.99 9.71 -7.79
N GLU A 95 6.92 10.33 -8.50
CA GLU A 95 7.42 11.68 -8.24
C GLU A 95 6.33 12.73 -8.49
N ASP A 96 5.65 12.60 -9.62
CA ASP A 96 4.58 13.46 -10.11
C ASP A 96 3.66 12.74 -11.10
N TRP A 97 2.66 13.46 -11.62
CA TRP A 97 1.74 12.91 -12.62
C TRP A 97 2.39 12.65 -13.98
N GLU A 98 3.46 13.36 -14.31
CA GLU A 98 4.19 13.12 -15.56
C GLU A 98 4.88 11.74 -15.52
N GLU A 99 5.40 11.32 -14.35
CA GLU A 99 5.90 9.96 -14.17
C GLU A 99 4.81 8.91 -14.33
N VAL A 100 3.57 9.19 -13.89
CA VAL A 100 2.42 8.30 -14.12
C VAL A 100 2.16 8.15 -15.63
N GLU A 101 2.14 9.26 -16.38
CA GLU A 101 1.90 9.26 -17.83
C GLU A 101 3.00 8.51 -18.60
N ARG A 102 4.26 8.64 -18.19
CA ARG A 102 5.39 7.87 -18.75
C ARG A 102 5.24 6.36 -18.56
N HIS A 103 4.47 5.93 -17.57
CA HIS A 103 4.18 4.52 -17.27
C HIS A 103 2.72 4.14 -17.58
N SER A 104 2.08 4.86 -18.50
CA SER A 104 0.66 4.66 -18.83
C SER A 104 0.32 3.25 -19.35
N GLU A 105 1.31 2.52 -19.87
CA GLU A 105 1.15 1.12 -20.31
C GLU A 105 1.25 0.09 -19.17
N ASN A 106 1.63 0.49 -17.96
CA ASN A 106 1.71 -0.42 -16.83
C ASN A 106 0.32 -0.96 -16.47
N SER A 107 0.22 -2.28 -16.33
CA SER A 107 -0.99 -2.97 -15.94
C SER A 107 -0.81 -3.78 -14.66
N PHE A 108 -1.92 -4.10 -14.01
CA PHE A 108 -1.92 -4.98 -12.85
C PHE A 108 -1.59 -6.42 -13.23
N ASN A 109 -0.71 -7.05 -12.45
CA ASN A 109 -0.58 -8.50 -12.43
C ASN A 109 -1.55 -9.07 -11.39
N LEU A 110 -2.70 -9.58 -11.84
CA LEU A 110 -3.77 -10.02 -10.94
C LEU A 110 -3.34 -11.12 -9.95
N GLU A 111 -2.40 -11.99 -10.32
CA GLU A 111 -1.86 -12.99 -9.39
C GLU A 111 -0.94 -12.37 -8.33
N PHE A 112 -0.22 -11.30 -8.69
CA PHE A 112 0.57 -10.53 -7.72
C PHE A 112 -0.34 -9.75 -6.77
N GLU A 113 -1.40 -9.10 -7.27
CA GLU A 113 -2.38 -8.41 -6.44
C GLU A 113 -3.06 -9.37 -5.46
N LYS A 114 -3.47 -10.55 -5.94
CA LYS A 114 -3.99 -11.63 -5.11
C LYS A 114 -2.99 -12.11 -4.05
N ALA A 115 -1.71 -12.24 -4.42
CA ALA A 115 -0.67 -12.63 -3.46
C ALA A 115 -0.51 -11.59 -2.34
N ILE A 116 -0.64 -10.29 -2.65
CA ILE A 116 -0.63 -9.23 -1.63
C ILE A 116 -1.85 -9.34 -0.71
N ASP A 117 -3.03 -9.59 -1.27
CA ASP A 117 -4.26 -9.70 -0.46
C ASP A 117 -4.21 -10.92 0.47
N LEU A 118 -3.71 -12.07 0.00
CA LEU A 118 -3.47 -13.26 0.83
C LEU A 118 -2.41 -13.00 1.91
N LEU A 119 -1.33 -12.31 1.56
CA LEU A 119 -0.26 -11.93 2.47
C LEU A 119 -0.77 -11.05 3.61
N LEU A 120 -1.51 -10.00 3.28
CA LEU A 120 -2.04 -9.02 4.23
C LEU A 120 -3.26 -9.54 5.00
N GLY A 121 -3.95 -10.55 4.46
CA GLY A 121 -5.01 -11.30 5.13
C GLY A 121 -4.52 -12.38 6.09
N GLY A 122 -3.22 -12.68 6.14
CA GLY A 122 -2.70 -13.74 7.01
C GLY A 122 -2.96 -15.17 6.50
N GLU A 123 -3.24 -15.34 5.21
CA GLU A 123 -3.61 -16.60 4.55
C GLU A 123 -2.39 -17.46 4.12
N VAL A 124 -1.63 -18.00 5.08
CA VAL A 124 -0.34 -18.68 4.84
C VAL A 124 -0.44 -19.84 3.84
N GLU A 125 -1.42 -20.73 4.03
CA GLU A 125 -1.61 -21.93 3.21
C GLU A 125 -1.92 -21.56 1.75
N HIS A 126 -2.85 -20.62 1.55
CA HIS A 126 -3.25 -20.15 0.23
C HIS A 126 -2.13 -19.37 -0.46
N LEU A 127 -1.38 -18.54 0.26
CA LEU A 127 -0.23 -17.83 -0.28
C LEU A 127 0.87 -18.80 -0.71
N SER A 128 1.19 -19.79 0.13
CA SER A 128 2.18 -20.82 -0.19
C SER A 128 1.80 -21.61 -1.45
N GLN A 129 0.53 -22.01 -1.57
CA GLN A 129 0.02 -22.68 -2.77
C GLN A 129 0.14 -21.80 -4.02
N LEU A 130 -0.18 -20.51 -3.90
CA LEU A 130 -0.10 -19.57 -5.00
C LEU A 130 1.36 -19.37 -5.46
N LEU A 131 2.30 -19.23 -4.53
CA LEU A 131 3.73 -19.09 -4.81
C LEU A 131 4.32 -20.36 -5.44
N SER A 132 3.89 -21.54 -4.99
CA SER A 132 4.29 -22.81 -5.61
C SER A 132 3.79 -22.92 -7.05
N THR A 133 2.62 -22.37 -7.36
CA THR A 133 2.04 -22.39 -8.72
C THR A 133 2.68 -21.33 -9.61
N HIS A 134 3.00 -20.16 -9.05
CA HIS A 134 3.56 -19.00 -9.75
C HIS A 134 4.84 -18.50 -9.08
N PRO A 135 5.96 -19.25 -9.16
CA PRO A 135 7.19 -18.93 -8.42
C PRO A 135 7.82 -17.60 -8.84
N ALA A 136 7.49 -17.06 -10.01
CA ALA A 136 7.96 -15.75 -10.45
C ALA A 136 7.44 -14.59 -9.55
N LEU A 137 6.32 -14.78 -8.84
CA LEU A 137 5.72 -13.76 -7.97
C LEU A 137 6.66 -13.32 -6.84
N ILE A 138 7.54 -14.21 -6.37
CA ILE A 138 8.48 -13.88 -5.28
C ILE A 138 9.47 -12.78 -5.65
N LYS A 139 9.75 -12.61 -6.96
CA LYS A 139 10.63 -11.58 -7.52
C LYS A 139 9.87 -10.44 -8.21
N ALA A 140 8.54 -10.56 -8.31
CA ALA A 140 7.71 -9.55 -8.94
C ALA A 140 7.69 -8.26 -8.10
N ARG A 141 7.34 -7.17 -8.77
CA ARG A 141 7.25 -5.83 -8.19
C ARG A 141 5.91 -5.22 -8.60
N SER A 142 5.37 -4.42 -7.69
CA SER A 142 4.20 -3.59 -7.95
C SER A 142 4.43 -2.71 -9.19
N PRO A 143 3.41 -2.51 -10.04
CA PRO A 143 3.50 -1.65 -11.20
C PRO A 143 3.44 -0.15 -10.85
N PHE A 144 3.20 0.19 -9.58
CA PHE A 144 3.28 1.55 -9.05
C PHE A 144 4.72 2.05 -8.91
N GLY A 145 4.90 3.36 -8.77
CA GLY A 145 6.21 4.02 -8.69
C GLY A 145 7.11 3.53 -7.55
N HIS A 146 6.51 3.06 -6.44
CA HIS A 146 7.26 2.48 -5.33
C HIS A 146 7.93 1.13 -5.65
N GLN A 147 7.44 0.38 -6.64
CA GLN A 147 7.99 -0.90 -7.09
C GLN A 147 8.18 -1.94 -5.97
N ALA A 148 7.27 -1.98 -5.00
CA ALA A 148 7.34 -2.88 -3.84
C ALA A 148 7.30 -4.35 -4.27
N THR A 149 8.14 -5.19 -3.65
CA THR A 149 8.00 -6.65 -3.69
C THR A 149 6.99 -7.12 -2.64
N LEU A 150 6.58 -8.39 -2.66
CA LEU A 150 5.76 -8.98 -1.58
C LEU A 150 6.38 -8.73 -0.20
N LEU A 151 7.70 -8.88 -0.07
CA LEU A 151 8.38 -8.64 1.20
C LEU A 151 8.31 -7.17 1.64
N ILE A 152 8.29 -6.20 0.71
CA ILE A 152 8.15 -4.78 1.09
C ILE A 152 6.77 -4.50 1.72
N TYR A 153 5.70 -5.15 1.26
CA TYR A 153 4.37 -4.98 1.86
C TYR A 153 4.33 -5.36 3.33
N CYS A 154 5.20 -6.27 3.80
CA CYS A 154 5.33 -6.60 5.22
C CYS A 154 5.89 -5.45 6.08
N GLY A 155 6.37 -4.37 5.48
CA GLY A 155 6.78 -3.17 6.20
C GLY A 155 5.61 -2.33 6.72
N SER A 156 4.39 -2.56 6.19
CA SER A 156 3.17 -1.78 6.50
C SER A 156 3.44 -0.27 6.51
N ASN A 157 4.23 0.20 5.54
CA ASN A 157 4.72 1.57 5.39
C ASN A 157 5.38 1.71 4.01
N GLY A 158 5.26 2.87 3.36
CA GLY A 158 5.82 3.06 2.02
C GLY A 158 5.14 2.22 0.92
N VAL A 159 3.86 1.92 1.11
CA VAL A 159 2.96 1.29 0.13
C VAL A 159 1.62 2.02 0.18
N GLU A 160 0.69 1.67 -0.70
CA GLU A 160 -0.67 2.24 -0.76
C GLU A 160 -1.28 2.26 0.65
N MET A 161 -1.81 3.42 1.08
CA MET A 161 -2.29 3.59 2.46
C MET A 161 -3.29 2.50 2.86
N ARG A 162 -4.23 2.16 1.97
CA ARG A 162 -5.22 1.08 2.17
C ARG A 162 -4.63 -0.31 2.47
N ARG A 163 -3.35 -0.55 2.13
CA ARG A 163 -2.62 -1.81 2.31
C ARG A 163 -1.75 -1.84 3.57
N GLN A 164 -1.70 -0.76 4.34
CA GLN A 164 -0.93 -0.70 5.59
C GLN A 164 -1.68 -1.34 6.76
N VAL A 165 -2.10 -2.59 6.57
CA VAL A 165 -2.73 -3.45 7.57
C VAL A 165 -1.72 -4.44 8.14
N VAL A 166 -2.05 -5.06 9.28
CA VAL A 166 -1.10 -5.92 10.01
C VAL A 166 -1.77 -7.20 10.51
N PRO A 167 -1.63 -8.34 9.81
CA PRO A 167 -2.04 -9.63 10.36
C PRO A 167 -1.15 -10.03 11.54
N ASP A 168 -1.73 -10.65 12.57
CA ASP A 168 -1.00 -11.08 13.78
C ASP A 168 0.14 -12.07 13.48
N ASN A 169 0.01 -12.82 12.38
CA ASN A 169 0.99 -13.76 11.85
C ASN A 169 1.93 -13.15 10.79
N LEU A 170 2.01 -11.83 10.63
CA LEU A 170 2.92 -11.19 9.67
C LEU A 170 4.40 -11.67 9.77
N PRO A 171 4.96 -11.98 10.97
CA PRO A 171 6.30 -12.57 11.04
C PRO A 171 6.41 -13.98 10.41
N GLU A 172 5.34 -14.77 10.46
CA GLU A 172 5.26 -16.07 9.77
C GLU A 172 5.22 -15.87 8.25
N MET A 173 4.44 -14.90 7.79
CA MET A 173 4.41 -14.50 6.38
C MET A 173 5.78 -14.06 5.86
N VAL A 174 6.52 -13.26 6.63
CA VAL A 174 7.90 -12.87 6.26
C VAL A 174 8.79 -14.11 6.13
N ASN A 175 8.71 -15.05 7.08
CA ASN A 175 9.52 -16.27 7.01
C ASN A 175 9.16 -17.12 5.79
N LEU A 176 7.88 -17.25 5.44
CA LEU A 176 7.43 -17.91 4.21
C LEU A 176 8.09 -17.26 2.99
N LEU A 177 7.96 -15.94 2.83
CA LEU A 177 8.53 -15.23 1.69
C LEU A 177 10.06 -15.40 1.60
N LEU A 178 10.77 -15.33 2.73
CA LEU A 178 12.22 -15.53 2.78
C LEU A 178 12.61 -16.98 2.42
N ALA A 179 11.83 -17.97 2.88
CA ALA A 179 12.05 -19.38 2.53
C ALA A 179 11.82 -19.65 1.02
N GLU A 180 10.85 -18.96 0.42
CA GLU A 180 10.57 -19.00 -1.03
C GLU A 180 11.60 -18.19 -1.86
N GLY A 181 12.57 -17.54 -1.22
CA GLY A 181 13.68 -16.85 -1.88
C GLY A 181 13.43 -15.37 -2.19
N ALA A 182 12.56 -14.69 -1.43
CA ALA A 182 12.44 -13.24 -1.48
C ALA A 182 13.78 -12.56 -1.16
N GLU A 183 14.15 -11.57 -1.97
CA GLU A 183 15.37 -10.78 -1.75
C GLU A 183 15.19 -9.87 -0.52
N LYS A 184 15.84 -10.24 0.59
CA LYS A 184 15.73 -9.57 1.89
C LYS A 184 16.11 -8.10 1.85
N HIS A 185 17.08 -7.73 1.01
CA HIS A 185 17.59 -6.37 0.89
C HIS A 185 17.04 -5.63 -0.32
N ALA A 186 15.98 -6.15 -0.95
CA ALA A 186 15.25 -5.42 -1.98
C ALA A 186 14.76 -4.09 -1.42
N LYS A 187 14.82 -3.05 -2.24
CA LYS A 187 14.36 -1.71 -1.88
C LYS A 187 13.12 -1.31 -2.68
N ALA A 188 12.28 -0.50 -2.06
CA ALA A 188 11.19 0.24 -2.69
C ALA A 188 11.52 1.74 -2.75
N ARG A 189 11.01 2.43 -3.78
CA ARG A 189 11.20 3.87 -4.01
C ARG A 189 10.10 4.67 -3.32
N VAL A 190 10.35 5.18 -2.12
CA VAL A 190 9.36 5.95 -1.36
C VAL A 190 10.01 7.09 -0.59
N TYR A 191 9.23 8.11 -0.24
CA TYR A 191 9.68 9.27 0.53
C TYR A 191 10.92 9.99 -0.05
N GLY A 192 11.09 9.94 -1.38
CA GLY A 192 12.26 10.50 -2.07
C GLY A 192 13.56 9.70 -1.90
N GLY A 193 13.48 8.48 -1.36
CA GLY A 193 14.62 7.59 -1.13
C GLY A 193 14.34 6.14 -1.51
N GLN A 194 15.21 5.25 -1.04
CA GLN A 194 15.08 3.81 -1.24
C GLN A 194 15.27 3.08 0.09
N PHE A 195 14.27 2.29 0.48
CA PHE A 195 14.21 1.66 1.80
C PHE A 195 13.96 0.16 1.69
N THR A 196 14.61 -0.61 2.55
CA THR A 196 14.32 -2.05 2.71
C THR A 196 13.07 -2.26 3.56
N THR A 197 12.52 -3.48 3.54
CA THR A 197 11.40 -3.85 4.42
C THR A 197 11.71 -3.58 5.90
N TYR A 198 12.93 -3.91 6.35
CA TYR A 198 13.34 -3.65 7.74
C TYR A 198 13.21 -2.16 8.09
N GLN A 199 13.71 -1.26 7.24
CA GLN A 199 13.70 0.18 7.50
C GLN A 199 12.28 0.77 7.48
N LEU A 200 11.43 0.25 6.59
CA LEU A 200 10.02 0.65 6.51
C LEU A 200 9.25 0.17 7.76
N ALA A 201 9.44 -1.08 8.16
CA ALA A 201 8.85 -1.64 9.37
C ALA A 201 9.29 -0.87 10.62
N GLU A 202 10.60 -0.60 10.78
CA GLU A 202 11.17 0.08 11.95
C GLU A 202 10.61 1.49 12.17
N SER A 203 10.16 2.15 11.10
CA SER A 203 9.57 3.49 11.13
C SER A 203 8.03 3.50 11.06
N SER A 204 7.37 2.33 11.06
CA SER A 204 5.91 2.23 10.94
C SER A 204 5.22 2.23 12.30
N ALA A 205 4.13 3.01 12.43
CA ALA A 205 3.26 2.93 13.61
C ALA A 205 2.39 1.66 13.60
N HIS A 206 2.03 1.13 12.43
CA HIS A 206 1.06 0.03 12.34
C HIS A 206 1.53 -1.28 13.02
N PRO A 207 2.76 -1.79 12.77
CA PRO A 207 3.25 -2.97 13.49
C PRO A 207 3.48 -2.72 14.99
N HIS A 208 3.76 -1.48 15.39
CA HIS A 208 3.87 -1.08 16.79
C HIS A 208 2.51 -1.18 17.49
N ASP A 209 1.48 -0.57 16.90
CA ASP A 209 0.13 -0.52 17.46
C ASP A 209 -0.56 -1.89 17.43
N ALA A 210 -0.22 -2.74 16.45
CA ALA A 210 -0.59 -4.15 16.41
C ALA A 210 0.14 -5.02 17.46
N GLY A 211 1.17 -4.48 18.14
CA GLY A 211 1.92 -5.19 19.18
C GLY A 211 2.89 -6.26 18.65
N ILE A 212 3.25 -6.21 17.35
CA ILE A 212 4.11 -7.23 16.71
C ILE A 212 5.48 -6.72 16.26
N MET A 213 5.76 -5.42 16.36
CA MET A 213 6.98 -4.76 15.87
C MET A 213 8.26 -5.56 16.20
N ASP A 214 8.46 -5.91 17.47
CA ASP A 214 9.64 -6.63 17.92
C ASP A 214 9.82 -8.00 17.25
N LYS A 215 8.70 -8.73 17.03
CA LYS A 215 8.73 -10.03 16.34
C LYS A 215 9.02 -9.85 14.87
N LEU A 216 8.41 -8.85 14.24
CA LEU A 216 8.59 -8.53 12.83
C LEU A 216 10.03 -8.10 12.52
N LEU A 217 10.60 -7.18 13.30
CA LEU A 217 11.99 -6.75 13.11
C LEU A 217 12.98 -7.89 13.32
N ARG A 218 12.71 -8.84 14.23
CA ARG A 218 13.59 -10.01 14.43
C ARG A 218 13.70 -10.90 13.20
N VAL A 219 12.62 -11.11 12.45
CA VAL A 219 12.66 -11.94 11.23
C VAL A 219 13.22 -11.18 10.02
N LEU A 220 13.17 -9.84 10.06
CA LEU A 220 13.72 -8.97 9.02
C LEU A 220 15.21 -8.59 9.22
N LYS A 221 15.77 -8.79 10.41
CA LYS A 221 17.22 -8.66 10.69
C LYS A 221 18.00 -9.75 10.00
#